data_AF-A0A7V0TTB6-F1
#
_entry.id   AF-A0A7V0TTB6-F1
#
_cell.length_a   1.000
_cell.length_b   1.000
_cell.length_c   1.000
_cell.angle_alpha   90.00
_cell.angle_beta   90.00
_cell.angle_gamma   90.00
#
_symmetry.space_group_name_H-M   'P 1'
#
loop_
_entity.id
_entity.type
_entity.pdbx_description
1 polymer ?
#
loop_
_entity_poly.entity_id
_entity_poly.type
_entity_poly.pdbx_seq_one_letter_code
_entity_poly.pdbx_strand_id
1 'polypeptide(L)'
;MRKSLPKKLRSIPFKIDLATQDPRPLNPMAQSGKRINIFNPVTGETSPEPLLDIYRFIPARVMHFRVFSLNHDYDEELSAAAEKVLAESEVVIPTNI
;
A
#
# COMPACT_ATOMS: atom_id res chain seq x y z
N MET A 1 11.51 -13.95 -1.78
CA MET A 1 12.69 -13.09 -1.51
C MET A 1 14.03 -13.81 -1.59
N ARG A 2 14.34 -14.84 -0.77
CA ARG A 2 15.68 -15.49 -0.81
C ARG A 2 16.09 -16.01 -2.19
N LYS A 3 15.15 -16.54 -2.98
CA LYS A 3 15.41 -16.99 -4.35
C LYS A 3 15.72 -15.84 -5.32
N SER A 4 15.18 -14.66 -5.03
CA SER A 4 15.30 -13.43 -5.82
C SER A 4 16.62 -12.69 -5.56
N LEU A 5 17.35 -13.03 -4.49
CA LEU A 5 18.68 -12.51 -4.20
C LEU A 5 19.78 -13.14 -5.09
N PRO A 6 20.87 -12.40 -5.36
CA PRO A 6 22.10 -12.97 -5.93
C PRO A 6 22.57 -14.18 -5.14
N LYS A 7 23.12 -15.20 -5.83
CA LYS A 7 23.49 -16.49 -5.22
C LYS A 7 24.34 -16.33 -3.95
N LYS A 8 25.29 -15.40 -3.95
CA LYS A 8 26.22 -15.14 -2.84
C LYS A 8 25.53 -14.59 -1.59
N LEU A 9 24.37 -13.94 -1.73
CA LEU A 9 23.66 -13.26 -0.64
C LEU A 9 22.48 -14.07 -0.09
N ARG A 10 22.20 -15.26 -0.63
CA ARG A 10 21.00 -16.04 -0.23
C ARG A 10 21.03 -16.53 1.23
N SER A 11 22.21 -16.59 1.83
CA SER A 11 22.45 -17.03 3.21
C SER A 11 22.53 -15.89 4.22
N ILE A 12 22.49 -14.62 3.80
CA ILE A 12 22.61 -13.51 4.76
C ILE A 12 21.43 -13.50 5.76
N PRO A 13 21.69 -13.08 7.01
CA PRO A 13 20.64 -12.96 8.02
C PRO A 13 19.76 -11.74 7.75
N PHE A 14 18.47 -11.98 7.53
CA PHE A 14 17.44 -10.97 7.47
C PHE A 14 16.08 -11.59 7.81
N LYS A 15 15.11 -10.75 8.18
CA LYS A 15 13.73 -11.13 8.49
C LYS A 15 12.76 -10.31 7.65
N ILE A 16 11.60 -10.89 7.38
CA ILE A 16 10.50 -10.24 6.67
C ILE A 16 9.30 -10.26 7.58
N ASP A 17 8.55 -9.17 7.60
CA ASP A 17 7.25 -9.07 8.22
C ASP A 17 6.23 -8.45 7.25
N LEU A 18 4.98 -8.88 7.39
CA LEU A 18 3.83 -8.39 6.66
C LEU A 18 2.88 -7.73 7.67
N ALA A 19 3.09 -6.44 7.92
CA ALA A 19 2.26 -5.69 8.85
C ALA A 19 1.00 -5.20 8.11
N THR A 20 -0.15 -5.78 8.40
CA THR A 20 -1.44 -5.19 8.02
C THR A 20 -1.60 -3.88 8.78
N GLN A 21 -1.61 -2.77 8.08
CA GLN A 21 -2.24 -1.58 8.62
C GLN A 21 -3.72 -1.71 8.32
N ASP A 22 -4.54 -1.82 9.36
CA ASP A 22 -5.98 -1.61 9.23
C ASP A 22 -6.15 -0.16 8.74
N PRO A 23 -6.43 0.07 7.45
CA PRO A 23 -6.37 1.41 6.92
C PRO A 23 -7.63 2.18 7.30
N ARG A 24 -8.61 1.56 7.98
CA ARG A 24 -9.91 2.17 8.30
C ARG A 24 -9.64 3.54 8.91
N PRO A 25 -9.81 4.64 8.13
CA PRO A 25 -10.13 5.90 8.74
C PRO A 25 -11.48 5.66 9.44
N LEU A 26 -11.77 6.41 10.49
CA LEU A 26 -13.12 6.50 11.08
C LEU A 26 -14.17 6.39 9.97
N ASN A 27 -14.90 5.27 9.89
CA ASN A 27 -15.62 4.85 8.67
C ASN A 27 -16.50 6.00 8.14
N PRO A 28 -16.11 6.70 7.05
CA PRO A 28 -16.87 7.85 6.59
C PRO A 28 -18.22 7.43 6.01
N MET A 29 -18.33 6.16 5.58
CA MET A 29 -19.57 5.53 5.13
C MET A 29 -20.56 5.28 6.26
N ALA A 30 -20.09 5.24 7.52
CA ALA A 30 -20.99 5.19 8.68
C ALA A 30 -21.81 6.50 8.80
N GLN A 31 -21.33 7.59 8.20
CA GLN A 31 -22.08 8.84 8.01
C GLN A 31 -22.70 8.86 6.62
N SER A 32 -23.62 7.93 6.34
CA SER A 32 -24.41 7.96 5.11
C SER A 32 -25.13 9.33 4.98
N GLY A 33 -24.78 10.09 3.93
CA GLY A 33 -25.38 11.39 3.62
C GLY A 33 -24.47 12.63 3.74
N LYS A 34 -23.23 12.51 4.25
CA LYS A 34 -22.32 13.66 4.32
C LYS A 34 -21.81 14.05 2.93
N ARG A 35 -22.01 15.31 2.54
CA ARG A 35 -21.45 15.91 1.32
C ARG A 35 -20.28 16.80 1.72
N ILE A 36 -19.20 16.78 0.95
CA ILE A 36 -18.06 17.68 1.14
C ILE A 36 -18.02 18.67 -0.02
N ASN A 37 -17.89 19.95 0.31
CA ASN A 37 -17.70 21.00 -0.69
C ASN A 37 -16.25 20.93 -1.20
N ILE A 38 -16.09 20.68 -2.50
CA ILE A 38 -14.79 20.68 -3.18
C ILE A 38 -14.69 21.92 -4.05
N PHE A 39 -13.63 22.69 -3.87
CA PHE A 39 -13.31 23.82 -4.72
C PHE A 39 -12.47 23.36 -5.92
N ASN A 40 -12.93 23.68 -7.13
CA ASN A 40 -12.17 23.48 -8.35
C ASN A 40 -11.42 24.76 -8.72
N PRO A 41 -10.08 24.81 -8.61
CA PRO A 41 -9.31 26.02 -8.90
C PRO A 41 -9.27 26.39 -10.39
N VAL A 42 -9.59 25.46 -11.29
CA VAL A 42 -9.61 25.70 -12.75
C VAL A 42 -10.89 26.41 -13.16
N THR A 43 -12.03 26.06 -12.55
CA THR A 43 -13.33 26.68 -12.85
C THR A 43 -13.71 27.78 -11.86
N GLY A 44 -13.08 27.82 -10.68
CA GLY A 44 -13.43 28.74 -9.59
C GLY A 44 -14.71 28.36 -8.84
N GLU A 45 -15.28 27.18 -9.11
CA GLU A 45 -16.56 26.75 -8.57
C GLU A 45 -16.38 25.80 -7.38
N THR A 46 -17.35 25.82 -6.47
CA THR A 46 -17.44 24.86 -5.37
C THR A 46 -18.62 23.94 -5.60
N SER A 47 -18.38 22.63 -5.72
CA SER A 47 -19.43 21.62 -5.88
C SER A 47 -19.53 20.74 -4.62
N PRO A 48 -20.76 20.37 -4.20
CA PRO A 48 -20.94 19.44 -3.10
C PRO A 48 -20.78 18.02 -3.65
N GLU A 49 -19.62 17.39 -3.44
CA GLU A 49 -19.37 16.02 -3.88
C GLU A 49 -19.77 14.99 -2.82
N PRO A 50 -20.40 13.87 -3.21
CA PRO A 50 -20.68 12.79 -2.29
C PRO A 50 -19.39 12.16 -1.79
N LEU A 51 -19.27 12.06 -0.47
CA LEU A 51 -18.10 11.51 0.21
C LEU A 51 -17.76 10.08 -0.24
N LEU A 52 -18.79 9.32 -0.65
CA LEU A 52 -18.70 7.98 -1.20
C LEU A 52 -17.81 7.91 -2.46
N ASP A 53 -17.95 8.87 -3.37
CA ASP A 53 -17.25 8.83 -4.65
C ASP A 53 -15.80 9.29 -4.51
N ILE A 54 -15.50 10.16 -3.55
CA ILE A 54 -14.14 10.55 -3.17
C ILE A 54 -13.39 9.35 -2.58
N TYR A 55 -14.05 8.58 -1.71
CA TYR A 55 -13.42 7.46 -1.00
C TYR A 55 -13.41 6.14 -1.76
N ARG A 56 -14.07 6.06 -2.93
CA ARG A 56 -14.04 4.88 -3.81
C ARG A 56 -12.62 4.43 -4.15
N PHE A 57 -11.66 5.37 -4.17
CA PHE A 57 -10.27 5.11 -4.52
C PHE A 57 -9.36 4.80 -3.32
N ILE A 58 -9.88 4.82 -2.09
CA ILE A 58 -9.08 4.42 -0.93
C ILE A 58 -9.08 2.88 -0.86
N PRO A 59 -7.89 2.24 -0.91
CA PRO A 59 -7.82 0.79 -0.80
C PRO A 59 -8.36 0.32 0.54
N ALA A 60 -9.21 -0.71 0.52
CA ALA A 60 -9.84 -1.26 1.71
C ALA A 60 -8.82 -1.87 2.70
N ARG A 61 -7.63 -2.23 2.23
CA ARG A 61 -6.52 -2.79 3.03
C ARG A 61 -5.18 -2.28 2.53
N VAL A 62 -4.30 -1.91 3.46
CA VAL A 62 -2.90 -1.57 3.17
C VAL A 62 -2.01 -2.50 3.99
N MET A 63 -0.98 -3.06 3.36
CA MET A 63 0.01 -3.90 4.03
C MET A 63 1.40 -3.37 3.81
N HIS A 64 2.19 -3.30 4.88
CA HIS A 64 3.60 -3.00 4.81
C HIS A 64 4.42 -4.28 4.73
N PHE A 65 5.15 -4.44 3.63
CA PHE A 65 6.18 -5.45 3.46
C PHE A 65 7.50 -4.92 4.03
N ARG A 66 7.85 -5.35 5.24
CA ARG A 66 9.03 -4.84 5.96
C ARG A 66 10.17 -5.84 5.90
N VAL A 67 11.36 -5.37 5.56
CA VAL A 67 12.59 -6.15 5.55
C VAL A 67 13.52 -5.62 6.63
N PHE A 68 14.02 -6.52 7.48
CA PHE A 68 14.96 -6.20 8.56
C PHE A 68 16.27 -6.96 8.34
N SER A 69 17.37 -6.23 8.22
CA SER A 69 18.74 -6.76 8.16
C SER A 69 19.51 -6.38 9.43
N LEU A 70 20.65 -7.02 9.66
CA LEU A 70 21.53 -6.67 10.80
C LEU A 70 22.34 -5.39 10.54
N ASN A 71 22.51 -5.01 9.28
CA ASN A 71 23.24 -3.83 8.82
C ASN A 71 22.75 -3.41 7.42
N HIS A 72 23.32 -2.33 6.89
CA HIS A 72 22.91 -1.70 5.63
C HIS A 72 23.81 -2.07 4.43
N ASP A 73 24.67 -3.09 4.56
CA ASP A 73 25.69 -3.42 3.55
C ASP A 73 25.07 -3.90 2.22
N TYR A 74 23.81 -4.35 2.23
CA TYR A 74 23.13 -4.98 1.09
C TYR A 74 21.72 -4.43 0.87
N ASP A 75 21.48 -3.16 1.24
CA ASP A 75 20.15 -2.53 1.13
C ASP A 75 19.64 -2.54 -0.31
N GLU A 76 20.50 -2.30 -1.29
CA GLU A 76 20.13 -2.30 -2.71
C GLU A 76 19.65 -3.68 -3.17
N GLU A 77 20.39 -4.74 -2.87
CA GLU A 77 20.01 -6.10 -3.26
C GLU A 77 18.77 -6.60 -2.51
N LEU A 78 18.62 -6.21 -1.24
CA LEU A 78 17.42 -6.51 -0.45
C LEU A 78 16.19 -5.76 -1.01
N SER A 79 16.32 -4.48 -1.37
CA SER A 79 15.24 -3.71 -1.98
C SER A 79 14.82 -4.30 -3.33
N ALA A 80 15.78 -4.54 -4.22
CA ALA A 80 15.50 -5.12 -5.54
C ALA A 80 14.86 -6.51 -5.43
N ALA A 81 15.30 -7.34 -4.48
CA ALA A 81 14.69 -8.64 -4.23
C ALA A 81 13.28 -8.55 -3.62
N ALA A 82 12.98 -7.51 -2.83
CA ALA A 82 11.65 -7.25 -2.28
C ALA A 82 10.70 -6.78 -3.39
N GLU A 83 11.11 -5.81 -4.20
CA GLU A 83 10.34 -5.30 -5.35
C GLU A 83 9.97 -6.42 -6.32
N LYS A 84 10.92 -7.29 -6.68
CA LYS A 84 10.66 -8.42 -7.56
C LYS A 84 9.59 -9.37 -6.99
N VAL A 85 9.59 -9.61 -5.68
CA VAL A 85 8.60 -10.46 -5.01
C VAL A 85 7.23 -9.80 -4.99
N LEU A 86 7.17 -8.49 -4.76
CA LEU A 86 5.92 -7.74 -4.77
C LEU A 86 5.32 -7.68 -6.17
N ALA A 87 6.15 -7.51 -7.21
CA ALA A 87 5.73 -7.52 -8.61
C ALA A 87 5.28 -8.91 -9.09
N GLU A 88 5.99 -9.99 -8.71
CA GLU A 88 5.59 -11.37 -9.01
C GLU A 88 4.31 -11.80 -8.27
N SER A 89 3.93 -11.09 -7.21
CA SER A 89 2.73 -11.36 -6.41
C SER A 89 1.46 -10.71 -6.96
N GLU A 90 1.43 -10.27 -8.23
CA GLU A 90 0.22 -9.93 -8.99
C GLU A 90 -0.68 -11.18 -9.23
N VAL A 91 -1.05 -11.89 -8.17
CA VAL A 91 -2.39 -12.44 -8.10
C VAL A 91 -3.24 -11.23 -7.74
N VAL A 92 -3.86 -10.62 -8.76
CA VAL A 92 -4.88 -9.60 -8.58
C VAL A 92 -6.01 -10.25 -7.80
N ILE A 93 -5.99 -10.12 -6.47
CA ILE A 93 -7.13 -10.51 -5.63
C ILE A 93 -8.12 -9.36 -5.80
N PRO A 94 -9.26 -9.56 -6.47
CA PRO A 94 -10.25 -8.50 -6.62
C PRO A 94 -10.63 -8.03 -5.21
N THR A 95 -10.50 -6.73 -4.97
CA THR A 95 -10.68 -6.10 -3.65
C THR A 95 -12.16 -6.07 -3.18
N ASN A 96 -13.03 -6.83 -3.85
CA ASN A 96 -14.43 -7.04 -3.48
C ASN A 96 -14.69 -8.54 -3.27
N ILE A 97 -14.57 -9.01 -2.03
CA ILE A 97 -15.24 -10.23 -1.53
C ILE A 97 -16.09 -9.80 -0.34
#